data_AF-A0A1A2X0V0-F1
#
_entry.id   AF-A0A1A2X0V0-F1
#
_cell.length_a   1.000
_cell.length_b   1.000
_cell.length_c   1.000
_cell.angle_alpha   90.00
_cell.angle_beta   90.00
_cell.angle_gamma   90.00
#
_symmetry.space_group_name_H-M   'P 1'
#
loop_
_entity.id
_entity.type
_entity.pdbx_description
1 polymer ?
#
loop_
_entity_poly.entity_id
_entity_poly.type
_entity_poly.pdbx_seq_one_letter_code
_entity_poly.pdbx_strand_id
1 'polypeptide(L)'
;MSFVTTLPAMLSSAADELQNIGAAVTAGDAAAAAPTTGVVPAAADEVSALTAAHFTAHGVLYQEVSAQAAAIRELFVSTLATSAGSYAATEAANAAAVL
;
A
#
# COMPACT_ATOMS: atom_id res chain seq x y z
N MET A 1 -37.71 -15.12 -2.57
CA MET A 1 -36.96 -14.02 -1.92
C MET A 1 -35.48 -14.26 -2.14
N SER A 2 -34.72 -13.24 -2.55
CA SER A 2 -33.26 -13.33 -2.68
C SER A 2 -32.61 -12.97 -1.36
N PHE A 3 -31.67 -13.79 -0.87
CA PHE A 3 -30.85 -13.46 0.29
C PHE A 3 -29.52 -12.90 -0.19
N VAL A 4 -29.02 -11.87 0.49
CA VAL A 4 -27.69 -11.29 0.24
C VAL A 4 -26.78 -11.73 1.38
N THR A 5 -25.67 -12.39 1.03
CA THR A 5 -24.59 -12.73 1.96
C THR A 5 -23.38 -11.89 1.59
N THR A 6 -22.74 -11.29 2.58
CA THR A 6 -21.70 -10.26 2.43
C THR A 6 -20.28 -10.78 2.65
N LEU A 7 -20.13 -12.05 3.06
CA LEU A 7 -18.83 -12.74 3.23
C LEU A 7 -17.76 -11.91 3.99
N PRO A 8 -18.08 -11.37 5.18
CA PRO A 8 -17.20 -10.43 5.89
C PRO A 8 -15.84 -11.02 6.26
N ALA A 9 -15.75 -12.34 6.50
CA ALA A 9 -14.48 -13.02 6.77
C ALA A 9 -13.49 -12.94 5.60
N MET A 10 -13.99 -12.99 4.36
CA MET A 10 -13.15 -12.86 3.15
C MET A 10 -12.61 -11.44 3.01
N LEU A 11 -13.42 -10.42 3.33
CA LEU A 11 -12.97 -9.02 3.34
C LEU A 11 -11.91 -8.77 4.41
N SER A 12 -12.04 -9.37 5.59
CA SER A 12 -11.01 -9.30 6.64
C SER A 12 -9.70 -9.95 6.18
N SER A 13 -9.77 -11.16 5.62
CA SER A 13 -8.59 -11.85 5.08
C SER A 13 -7.88 -11.03 4.01
N ALA A 14 -8.64 -10.40 3.11
CA ALA A 14 -8.09 -9.53 2.07
C ALA A 14 -7.41 -8.29 2.68
N ALA A 15 -7.96 -7.69 3.73
CA ALA A 15 -7.34 -6.58 4.43
C ALA A 15 -5.99 -6.98 5.06
N ASP A 16 -5.92 -8.15 5.69
CA ASP A 16 -4.69 -8.69 6.29
C ASP A 16 -3.62 -8.98 5.22
N GLU A 17 -4.00 -9.60 4.10
CA GLU A 17 -3.10 -9.85 2.97
C GLU A 17 -2.55 -8.55 2.38
N LEU A 18 -3.41 -7.54 2.17
CA LEU A 18 -3.01 -6.23 1.68
C LEU A 18 -2.10 -5.48 2.65
N GLN A 19 -2.30 -5.66 3.97
CA GLN A 19 -1.41 -5.11 4.98
C GLN A 19 -0.01 -5.72 4.84
N ASN A 20 0.08 -7.05 4.68
CA ASN A 20 1.35 -7.76 4.52
C ASN A 20 2.07 -7.37 3.22
N ILE A 21 1.35 -7.32 2.10
CA ILE A 21 1.89 -6.83 0.81
C ILE A 21 2.39 -5.40 0.99
N GLY A 22 1.61 -4.57 1.67
CA GLY A 22 1.95 -3.20 1.94
C GLY A 22 3.24 -3.03 2.73
N ALA A 23 3.43 -3.82 3.78
CA ALA A 23 4.66 -3.83 4.56
C ALA A 23 5.88 -4.26 3.71
N ALA A 24 5.71 -5.27 2.86
CA ALA A 24 6.76 -5.72 1.95
C ALA A 24 7.15 -4.63 0.93
N VAL A 25 6.18 -3.90 0.38
CA VAL A 25 6.42 -2.77 -0.53
C VAL A 25 7.19 -1.65 0.18
N THR A 26 6.74 -1.22 1.37
CA THR A 26 7.43 -0.17 2.14
C THR A 26 8.87 -0.57 2.51
N ALA A 27 9.11 -1.85 2.82
CA ALA A 27 10.46 -2.35 3.05
C ALA A 27 11.33 -2.30 1.78
N GLY A 28 10.74 -2.63 0.62
CA GLY A 28 11.38 -2.52 -0.69
C GLY A 28 11.75 -1.07 -1.04
N ASP A 29 10.81 -0.14 -0.85
CA ASP A 29 11.03 1.30 -1.09
C ASP A 29 12.16 1.84 -0.21
N ALA A 30 12.18 1.47 1.06
CA ALA A 30 13.25 1.84 2.00
C ALA A 30 14.62 1.26 1.60
N ALA A 31 14.66 0.00 1.17
CA ALA A 31 15.89 -0.64 0.69
C ALA A 31 16.42 0.01 -0.60
N ALA A 32 15.52 0.48 -1.47
CA ALA A 32 15.87 1.14 -2.72
C ALA A 32 16.30 2.60 -2.54
N ALA A 33 15.98 3.25 -1.42
CA ALA A 33 16.22 4.68 -1.22
C ALA A 33 17.70 5.06 -1.42
N ALA A 34 18.60 4.53 -0.60
CA ALA A 34 20.02 4.85 -0.66
C ALA A 34 20.67 4.61 -2.05
N PRO A 35 20.52 3.43 -2.70
CA PRO A 35 21.15 3.19 -4.00
C PRO A 35 20.55 4.02 -5.15
N THR A 36 19.29 4.47 -5.04
CA THR A 36 18.64 5.26 -6.11
C THR A 36 18.81 6.77 -5.95
N THR A 37 19.04 7.27 -4.74
CA THR A 37 19.32 8.70 -4.48
C THR A 37 20.81 8.98 -4.32
N GLY A 38 21.65 7.95 -4.23
CA GLY A 38 23.10 8.05 -4.06
C GLY A 38 23.90 7.80 -5.34
N VAL A 39 23.33 8.10 -6.52
CA VAL A 39 23.96 7.79 -7.81
C VAL A 39 25.20 8.65 -8.01
N VAL A 40 26.35 8.00 -8.23
CA VAL A 40 27.63 8.66 -8.48
C VAL A 40 27.85 8.79 -10.00
N PRO A 41 28.40 9.92 -10.50
CA PRO A 41 28.78 10.06 -11.91
C PRO A 41 29.73 8.95 -12.36
N ALA A 42 29.48 8.42 -13.58
CA ALA A 42 30.31 7.35 -14.15
C ALA A 42 31.74 7.82 -14.49
N ALA A 43 31.88 9.10 -14.88
CA ALA A 43 33.14 9.78 -15.13
C ALA A 43 33.05 11.26 -14.74
N ALA A 44 34.15 11.99 -14.86
CA ALA A 44 34.28 13.39 -14.44
C ALA A 44 33.67 14.41 -15.42
N ASP A 45 33.16 13.97 -16.56
CA ASP A 45 32.55 14.83 -17.57
C ASP A 45 31.14 15.30 -17.16
N GLU A 46 30.70 16.39 -17.80
CA GLU A 46 29.42 17.03 -17.49
C GLU A 46 28.21 16.15 -17.84
N VAL A 47 28.33 15.27 -18.83
CA VAL A 47 27.23 14.37 -19.23
C VAL A 47 27.02 13.30 -18.15
N SER A 48 28.11 12.72 -17.64
CA SER A 48 28.09 11.80 -16.50
C SER A 48 27.52 12.45 -15.24
N ALA A 49 27.94 13.69 -14.94
CA ALA A 49 27.44 14.44 -13.79
C ALA A 49 25.94 14.73 -13.88
N LEU A 50 25.48 15.22 -15.04
CA LEU A 50 24.06 15.50 -15.30
C LEU A 50 23.20 14.23 -15.23
N THR A 51 23.70 13.11 -15.78
CA THR A 51 22.99 11.84 -15.77
C THR A 51 22.79 11.33 -14.34
N ALA A 52 23.84 11.34 -13.52
CA ALA A 52 23.74 10.94 -12.11
C ALA A 52 22.78 11.85 -11.33
N ALA A 53 22.85 13.18 -11.55
CA ALA A 53 21.93 14.12 -10.92
C ALA A 53 20.46 13.86 -11.30
N HIS A 54 20.20 13.53 -12.58
CA HIS A 54 18.84 13.22 -13.04
C HIS A 54 18.28 11.95 -12.38
N PHE A 55 19.07 10.88 -12.30
CA PHE A 55 18.63 9.65 -11.62
C PHE A 55 18.41 9.87 -10.12
N THR A 56 19.30 10.60 -9.45
CA THR A 56 19.13 10.96 -8.04
C THR A 56 17.85 11.77 -7.82
N ALA A 57 17.58 12.78 -8.66
CA ALA A 57 16.35 13.57 -8.57
C ALA A 57 15.10 12.70 -8.81
N HIS A 58 15.16 11.78 -9.76
CA HIS A 58 14.08 10.84 -10.00
C HIS A 58 13.86 9.89 -8.81
N GLY A 59 14.93 9.39 -8.19
CA GLY A 59 14.87 8.57 -6.99
C GLY A 59 14.21 9.30 -5.81
N VAL A 60 14.54 10.57 -5.60
CA VAL A 60 13.90 11.40 -4.57
C VAL A 60 12.40 11.57 -4.84
N LEU A 61 12.02 11.93 -6.07
CA LEU A 61 10.61 12.06 -6.46
C LEU A 61 9.84 10.74 -6.30
N TYR A 62 10.47 9.62 -6.65
CA TYR A 62 9.89 8.30 -6.45
C TYR A 62 9.61 8.04 -4.96
N GLN A 63 10.55 8.36 -4.07
CA GLN A 63 10.35 8.19 -2.62
C GLN A 63 9.19 9.02 -2.09
N GLU A 64 9.05 10.28 -2.53
CA GLU A 64 7.91 11.14 -2.16
C GLU A 64 6.57 10.55 -2.62
N VAL A 65 6.50 10.10 -3.87
CA VAL A 65 5.28 9.47 -4.43
C VAL A 65 4.98 8.14 -3.73
N SER A 66 5.99 7.33 -3.43
CA SER A 66 5.82 6.05 -2.73
C SER A 66 5.26 6.24 -1.32
N ALA A 67 5.69 7.28 -0.61
CA ALA A 67 5.16 7.64 0.70
C ALA A 67 3.68 8.06 0.63
N GLN A 68 3.29 8.82 -0.40
CA GLN A 68 1.88 9.15 -0.63
C GLN A 68 1.04 7.91 -0.94
N ALA A 69 1.55 7.00 -1.77
CA ALA A 69 0.89 5.75 -2.10
C ALA A 69 0.72 4.84 -0.87
N ALA A 70 1.72 4.79 0.02
CA ALA A 70 1.63 4.07 1.29
C ALA A 70 0.49 4.57 2.17
N ALA A 71 0.36 5.89 2.33
CA ALA A 71 -0.73 6.50 3.11
C ALA A 71 -2.12 6.16 2.53
N ILE A 72 -2.27 6.21 1.20
CA ILE A 72 -3.53 5.86 0.52
C ILE A 72 -3.85 4.37 0.74
N ARG A 73 -2.85 3.49 0.62
CA ARG A 73 -3.01 2.05 0.86
C ARG A 73 -3.43 1.76 2.30
N GLU A 74 -2.82 2.41 3.28
CA GLU A 74 -3.17 2.25 4.70
C GLU A 74 -4.63 2.66 4.96
N LEU A 75 -5.07 3.80 4.41
CA LEU A 75 -6.45 4.23 4.52
C LEU A 75 -7.41 3.22 3.87
N PHE A 76 -7.05 2.68 2.69
CA PHE A 76 -7.83 1.67 2.00
C PHE A 76 -7.99 0.39 2.83
N VAL A 77 -6.88 -0.15 3.37
CA VAL A 77 -6.89 -1.35 4.21
C VAL A 77 -7.69 -1.14 5.49
N SER A 78 -7.53 0.01 6.15
CA SER A 78 -8.31 0.36 7.34
C SER A 78 -9.81 0.45 7.05
N THR A 79 -10.17 1.02 5.91
CA THR A 79 -11.57 1.14 5.48
C THR A 79 -12.15 -0.24 5.20
N LEU A 80 -11.40 -1.10 4.49
CA LEU A 80 -11.81 -2.46 4.16
C LEU A 80 -12.08 -3.30 5.43
N ALA A 81 -11.17 -3.24 6.41
CA ALA A 81 -11.34 -3.93 7.69
C ALA A 81 -12.56 -3.41 8.47
N THR A 82 -12.79 -2.10 8.46
CA THR A 82 -13.97 -1.48 9.10
C THR A 82 -15.27 -1.93 8.45
N SER A 83 -15.31 -1.99 7.11
CA SER A 83 -16.46 -2.49 6.36
C SER A 83 -16.72 -3.96 6.63
N ALA A 84 -15.67 -4.80 6.71
CA ALA A 84 -15.80 -6.21 7.09
C ALA A 84 -16.48 -6.38 8.45
N GLY A 85 -16.06 -5.60 9.45
CA GLY A 85 -16.68 -5.59 10.78
C GLY A 85 -18.15 -5.15 10.76
N SER A 86 -18.47 -4.12 9.98
CA SER A 86 -19.85 -3.61 9.83
C SER A 86 -20.78 -4.65 9.20
N TYR A 87 -20.29 -5.36 8.17
CA TYR A 87 -21.03 -6.44 7.53
C TYR A 87 -21.21 -7.64 8.46
N ALA A 88 -20.17 -8.05 9.20
CA ALA A 88 -20.27 -9.12 10.19
C ALA A 88 -21.32 -8.83 11.28
N ALA A 89 -21.33 -7.60 11.81
CA ALA A 89 -22.32 -7.19 12.81
C ALA A 89 -23.75 -7.23 12.24
N THR A 90 -23.92 -6.82 10.99
CA THR A 90 -25.23 -6.83 10.32
C THR A 90 -25.72 -8.26 10.06
N GLU A 91 -24.86 -9.16 9.60
CA GLU A 91 -25.21 -10.58 9.42
C GLU A 91 -25.61 -11.25 10.74
N ALA A 92 -24.89 -10.98 11.82
CA ALA A 92 -25.22 -11.49 13.15
C ALA A 92 -26.57 -10.97 13.65
N ALA A 93 -26.86 -9.68 13.48
CA ALA A 93 -28.14 -9.08 13.84
C ALA A 93 -29.31 -9.68 13.04
N ASN A 94 -29.13 -9.87 11.72
CA ASN A 94 -30.13 -10.49 10.87
C ASN A 94 -30.38 -11.96 11.26
N ALA A 95 -29.34 -12.72 11.58
CA ALA A 95 -29.48 -14.10 12.05
C ALA A 95 -30.23 -14.18 13.39
N ALA A 96 -29.98 -13.25 14.31
CA ALA A 96 -30.66 -13.19 15.60
C ALA A 96 -32.14 -12.79 15.47
N ALA A 97 -32.52 -11.99 14.47
CA ALA A 97 -33.90 -11.57 14.25
C ALA A 97 -34.80 -12.65 13.60
N VAL A 98 -34.20 -13.74 13.08
CA VAL A 98 -34.91 -14.88 12.48
C VAL A 98 -35.18 -15.99 13.51
N LEU A 99 -34.54 -15.93 14.69
CA LEU A 99 -34.80 -16.79 15.85
C LEU A 99 -36.01 -16.29 16.65
#